data_AF-A0A7X1FZI7-F1
#
_entry.id   AF-A0A7X1FZI7-F1
#
_cell.length_a   1.000
_cell.length_b   1.000
_cell.length_c   1.000
_cell.angle_alpha   90.00
_cell.angle_beta   90.00
_cell.angle_gamma   90.00
#
_symmetry.space_group_name_H-M   'P 1'
#
loop_
_entity.id
_entity.type
_entity.pdbx_description
1 polymer ?
#
loop_
_entity_poly.entity_id
_entity_poly.type
_entity_poly.pdbx_seq_one_letter_code
_entity_poly.pdbx_strand_id
1 'polypeptide(L)'
;MLDIATLLDAKVELSEAAPAWDLFISAYNDSERVRSVFERVPALERHWWVMPEYRYRPSELPEIPSSSFLAEGDEASIINAGLAAAGFDQSRHRRLLFDITGMMRPHILYLMAHLADIGVTAFDLLYTEPEQYARKADTVFSIGEDVRVVTVNGYVGAHETETSGDVVVVGIGYDHHLISHVLQAKEGARVLQLHSFPSLSADMYHESILRFDKVQSEQPRSGDEIYYCSANDPFVTAASLAAAVHSAGRHYRITNLYLSPLATKPQAVGFGLHYLRHLRDCPASIIYPSSPSYSRETTTGVGRSWIYPIHL
;
A
#
# COMPACT_ATOMS: atom_id res chain seq x y z
N MET A 1 -5.83 -4.46 -23.83
CA MET A 1 -4.98 -5.63 -24.12
C MET A 1 -4.15 -5.84 -22.86
N LEU A 2 -4.10 -7.03 -22.26
CA LEU A 2 -3.22 -7.22 -21.09
C LEU A 2 -1.78 -7.00 -21.55
N ASP A 3 -1.04 -6.13 -20.85
CA ASP A 3 0.38 -5.98 -21.09
C ASP A 3 1.10 -7.21 -20.51
N ILE A 4 1.70 -8.01 -21.38
CA ILE A 4 2.42 -9.22 -20.98
C ILE A 4 3.63 -8.88 -20.10
N ALA A 5 4.17 -7.66 -20.18
CA ALA A 5 5.24 -7.21 -19.30
C ALA A 5 4.82 -7.20 -17.82
N THR A 6 3.55 -6.98 -17.48
CA THR A 6 3.07 -7.03 -16.08
C THR A 6 2.92 -8.45 -15.54
N LEU A 7 3.15 -9.50 -16.35
CA LEU A 7 3.13 -10.90 -15.94
C LEU A 7 4.54 -11.52 -15.81
N LEU A 8 5.60 -10.76 -16.09
CA LEU A 8 6.98 -11.17 -15.82
C LEU A 8 7.27 -11.23 -14.31
N ASP A 9 6.65 -10.32 -13.56
CA ASP A 9 6.76 -10.21 -12.12
C ASP A 9 5.73 -11.16 -11.48
N ALA A 10 6.13 -12.39 -11.19
CA ALA A 10 5.31 -13.32 -10.42
C ALA A 10 5.63 -13.20 -8.93
N LYS A 11 4.60 -13.09 -8.08
CA LYS A 11 4.81 -13.24 -6.64
C LYS A 11 5.29 -14.65 -6.30
N VAL A 12 6.18 -14.76 -5.32
CA VAL A 12 6.79 -16.02 -4.88
C VAL A 12 6.47 -16.24 -3.40
N GLU A 13 6.22 -17.47 -2.98
CA GLU A 13 6.09 -17.78 -1.54
C GLU A 13 7.48 -17.84 -0.90
N LEU A 14 7.65 -17.20 0.26
CA LEU A 14 8.91 -17.26 1.02
C LEU A 14 9.20 -18.72 1.39
N SER A 15 10.41 -19.19 1.07
CA SER A 15 10.86 -20.54 1.37
C SER A 15 12.27 -20.53 1.95
N GLU A 16 12.63 -21.57 2.71
CA GLU A 16 13.96 -21.71 3.33
C GLU A 16 15.11 -21.81 2.32
N ALA A 17 14.79 -22.09 1.05
CA ALA A 17 15.75 -22.12 -0.06
C ALA A 17 15.95 -20.74 -0.74
N ALA A 18 15.32 -19.68 -0.24
CA ALA A 18 15.46 -18.34 -0.80
C ALA A 18 16.91 -17.84 -0.70
N PRO A 19 17.49 -17.28 -1.78
CA PRO A 19 18.87 -16.80 -1.77
C PRO A 19 19.00 -15.52 -0.95
N ALA A 20 19.99 -15.45 -0.05
CA ALA A 20 20.10 -14.37 0.95
C ALA A 20 20.18 -12.96 0.34
N TRP A 21 19.47 -12.00 0.94
CA TRP A 21 19.54 -10.57 0.58
C TRP A 21 20.73 -9.86 1.22
N ASP A 22 21.20 -8.77 0.61
CA ASP A 22 22.29 -7.97 1.16
C ASP A 22 21.78 -7.16 2.36
N LEU A 23 20.63 -6.49 2.18
CA LEU A 23 19.95 -5.72 3.22
C LEU A 23 18.48 -6.12 3.30
N PHE A 24 18.04 -6.43 4.51
CA PHE A 24 16.65 -6.67 4.84
C PHE A 24 16.16 -5.69 5.90
N ILE A 25 15.06 -5.02 5.62
CA ILE A 25 14.43 -4.04 6.52
C ILE A 25 13.00 -4.50 6.81
N SER A 26 12.58 -4.44 8.07
CA SER A 26 11.18 -4.68 8.47
C SER A 26 10.68 -3.59 9.41
N ALA A 27 9.41 -3.20 9.24
CA ALA A 27 8.74 -2.29 10.16
C ALA A 27 8.21 -3.06 11.38
N TYR A 28 8.81 -2.79 12.55
CA TYR A 28 8.48 -3.47 13.79
C TYR A 28 7.06 -3.18 14.26
N ASN A 29 6.34 -4.23 14.65
CA ASN A 29 5.19 -4.18 15.54
C ASN A 29 5.10 -5.49 16.33
N ASP A 30 4.17 -5.55 17.29
CA ASP A 30 4.08 -6.69 18.20
C ASP A 30 3.54 -7.97 17.55
N SER A 31 3.07 -7.93 16.30
CA SER A 31 2.47 -9.10 15.64
C SER A 31 3.52 -10.19 15.33
N GLU A 32 3.16 -11.44 15.62
CA GLU A 32 4.03 -12.61 15.41
C GLU A 32 4.46 -12.76 13.95
N ARG A 33 3.60 -12.39 12.99
CA ARG A 33 3.89 -12.46 11.55
C ARG A 33 5.02 -11.53 11.09
N VAL A 34 5.32 -10.48 11.85
CA VAL A 34 6.46 -9.59 11.61
C VAL A 34 7.70 -10.19 12.28
N ARG A 35 7.62 -10.44 13.59
CA ARG A 35 8.75 -10.92 14.41
C ARG A 35 9.28 -12.29 13.97
N SER A 36 8.40 -13.26 13.70
CA SER A 36 8.79 -14.63 13.29
C SER A 36 9.34 -14.71 11.87
N VAL A 37 8.95 -13.80 10.97
CA VAL A 37 9.45 -13.77 9.59
C VAL A 37 10.82 -13.13 9.53
N PHE A 38 11.05 -12.09 10.34
CA PHE A 38 12.32 -11.37 10.36
C PHE A 38 13.53 -12.27 10.65
N GLU A 39 13.40 -13.18 11.63
CA GLU A 39 14.45 -14.14 11.97
C GLU A 39 14.75 -15.12 10.83
N ARG A 40 13.70 -15.55 10.10
CA ARG A 40 13.80 -16.55 9.03
C ARG A 40 14.52 -16.02 7.78
N VAL A 41 14.23 -14.80 7.33
CA VAL A 41 15.01 -14.11 6.27
C VAL A 41 15.20 -14.96 4.99
N PRO A 42 16.45 -15.24 4.50
CA PRO A 42 17.77 -14.96 5.09
C PRO A 42 18.46 -13.68 4.54
N ALA A 43 19.32 -12.99 5.31
CA ALA A 43 20.01 -11.77 4.84
C ALA A 43 21.36 -11.54 5.53
N LEU A 44 22.26 -10.78 4.89
CA LEU A 44 23.57 -10.39 5.44
C LEU A 44 23.43 -9.31 6.53
N GLU A 45 22.67 -8.25 6.24
CA GLU A 45 22.33 -7.19 7.18
C GLU A 45 20.82 -7.09 7.38
N ARG A 46 20.42 -6.84 8.62
CA ARG A 46 19.00 -6.77 9.03
C ARG A 46 18.76 -5.60 9.96
N HIS A 47 17.72 -4.83 9.66
CA HIS A 47 17.35 -3.63 10.42
C HIS A 47 15.86 -3.56 10.73
N TRP A 48 15.54 -3.16 11.95
CA TRP A 48 14.19 -2.86 12.39
C TRP A 48 13.89 -1.37 12.26
N TRP A 49 12.78 -1.01 11.63
CA TRP A 49 12.23 0.34 11.67
C TRP A 49 11.08 0.39 12.68
N VAL A 50 11.23 1.19 13.73
CA VAL A 50 10.17 1.46 14.69
C VAL A 50 9.42 2.70 14.21
N MET A 51 8.29 2.48 13.56
CA MET A 51 7.48 3.52 12.91
C MET A 51 6.78 4.42 13.94
N PRO A 52 6.74 5.76 13.76
CA PRO A 52 6.18 6.68 14.74
C PRO A 52 4.67 6.49 14.94
N GLU A 53 3.94 6.01 13.93
CA GLU A 53 2.49 5.78 13.99
C GLU A 53 2.06 4.76 15.06
N TYR A 54 2.96 3.84 15.42
CA TYR A 54 2.75 2.86 16.49
C TYR A 54 3.07 3.43 17.88
N ARG A 55 3.68 4.62 17.95
CA ARG A 55 3.96 5.37 19.18
C ARG A 55 4.71 4.58 20.25
N TYR A 56 5.63 3.69 19.85
CA TYR A 56 6.51 2.99 20.79
C TYR A 56 7.50 3.97 21.44
N ARG A 57 7.67 3.87 22.75
CA ARG A 57 8.71 4.58 23.50
C ARG A 57 10.00 3.76 23.49
N PRO A 58 11.19 4.38 23.50
CA PRO A 58 12.47 3.65 23.63
C PRO A 58 12.54 2.73 24.86
N SER A 59 11.85 3.09 25.95
CA SER A 59 11.74 2.26 27.16
C SER A 59 10.84 1.02 27.02
N GLU A 60 10.00 0.94 25.99
CA GLU A 60 9.14 -0.22 25.72
C GLU A 60 9.88 -1.30 24.91
N LEU A 61 10.93 -0.94 24.16
CA LEU A 61 11.69 -1.86 23.28
C LEU A 61 13.22 -1.81 23.54
N PRO A 62 13.71 -1.96 24.80
CA PRO A 62 15.12 -1.75 25.13
C PRO A 62 16.10 -2.81 24.57
N GLU A 63 15.59 -3.93 24.04
CA GLU A 63 16.39 -5.12 23.70
C GLU A 63 16.30 -5.53 22.21
N ILE A 64 15.73 -4.69 21.33
CA ILE A 64 15.65 -5.02 19.90
C ILE A 64 16.98 -4.65 19.20
N PRO A 65 17.78 -5.62 18.72
CA PRO A 65 19.03 -5.32 18.03
C PRO A 65 18.77 -4.65 16.68
N SER A 66 19.69 -3.78 16.25
CA SER A 66 19.63 -3.09 14.95
C SER A 66 18.33 -2.30 14.68
N SER A 67 17.65 -1.82 15.74
CA SER A 67 16.43 -1.01 15.63
C SER A 67 16.70 0.48 15.50
N SER A 68 15.95 1.13 14.63
CA SER A 68 15.93 2.59 14.43
C SER A 68 14.57 3.14 14.79
N PHE A 69 14.52 4.03 15.79
CA PHE A 69 13.32 4.80 16.13
C PHE A 69 13.19 5.98 15.17
N LEU A 70 12.17 5.95 14.33
CA LEU A 70 11.93 6.99 13.34
C LEU A 70 11.05 8.09 13.96
N ALA A 71 11.42 9.35 13.75
CA ALA A 71 10.68 10.49 14.26
C ALA A 71 9.38 10.72 13.48
N GLU A 72 8.40 11.38 14.11
CA GLU A 72 7.21 11.87 13.41
C GLU A 72 7.60 12.83 12.28
N GLY A 73 6.95 12.69 11.12
CA GLY A 73 7.24 13.44 9.91
C GLY A 73 6.32 13.02 8.76
N ASP A 74 6.59 13.54 7.57
CA ASP A 74 6.00 13.02 6.34
C ASP A 74 6.68 11.73 5.88
N GLU A 75 6.15 11.08 4.85
CA GLU A 75 6.67 9.81 4.32
C GLU A 75 8.15 9.95 3.90
N ALA A 76 8.52 11.13 3.38
CA ALA A 76 9.87 11.43 2.93
C ALA A 76 10.85 11.51 4.11
N SER A 77 10.51 12.24 5.17
CA SER A 77 11.34 12.37 6.36
C SER A 77 11.56 11.01 7.03
N ILE A 78 10.49 10.21 7.17
CA ILE A 78 10.52 8.91 7.85
C ILE A 78 11.36 7.90 7.06
N ILE A 79 11.10 7.72 5.76
CA ILE A 79 11.77 6.70 4.95
C ILE A 79 13.24 7.06 4.69
N ASN A 80 13.55 8.33 4.42
CA ASN A 80 14.94 8.75 4.19
C ASN A 80 15.79 8.59 5.47
N ALA A 81 15.23 8.91 6.64
CA ALA A 81 15.88 8.66 7.92
C ALA A 81 16.06 7.15 8.19
N GLY A 82 15.06 6.33 7.86
CA GLY A 82 15.12 4.88 8.00
C GLY A 82 16.21 4.22 7.13
N LEU A 83 16.32 4.62 5.86
CA LEU A 83 17.35 4.13 4.94
C LEU A 83 18.75 4.55 5.41
N ALA A 84 18.92 5.81 5.84
CA ALA A 84 20.18 6.30 6.38
C ALA A 84 20.59 5.56 7.68
N ALA A 85 19.64 5.33 8.59
CA ALA A 85 19.90 4.61 9.85
C ALA A 85 20.19 3.11 9.65
N ALA A 86 19.64 2.51 8.59
CA ALA A 86 19.98 1.14 8.14
C ALA A 86 21.29 1.07 7.34
N GLY A 87 22.04 2.17 7.19
CA GLY A 87 23.31 2.21 6.47
C GLY A 87 23.18 1.84 4.98
N PHE A 88 22.02 2.15 4.36
CA PHE A 88 21.75 1.81 2.97
C PHE A 88 22.69 2.55 2.00
N ASP A 89 23.21 1.79 1.03
CA ASP A 89 24.18 2.22 0.02
C ASP A 89 24.00 1.35 -1.24
N GLN A 90 23.71 1.97 -2.38
CA GLN A 90 23.48 1.27 -3.65
C GLN A 90 24.72 0.55 -4.21
N SER A 91 25.92 1.00 -3.84
CA SER A 91 27.18 0.36 -4.28
C SER A 91 27.41 -0.98 -3.57
N ARG A 92 26.91 -1.09 -2.33
CA ARG A 92 27.08 -2.23 -1.42
C ARG A 92 25.92 -3.22 -1.47
N HIS A 93 24.68 -2.73 -1.55
CA HIS A 93 23.48 -3.56 -1.50
C HIS A 93 22.80 -3.59 -2.87
N ARG A 94 22.82 -4.76 -3.50
CA ARG A 94 22.21 -5.01 -4.82
C ARG A 94 20.92 -5.81 -4.71
N ARG A 95 20.75 -6.55 -3.61
CA ARG A 95 19.56 -7.35 -3.31
C ARG A 95 18.94 -6.84 -2.01
N LEU A 96 17.88 -6.05 -2.17
CA LEU A 96 17.13 -5.43 -1.09
C LEU A 96 15.82 -6.17 -0.85
N LEU A 97 15.46 -6.37 0.42
CA LEU A 97 14.15 -6.85 0.81
C LEU A 97 13.53 -5.91 1.85
N PHE A 98 12.30 -5.46 1.61
CA PHE A 98 11.54 -4.66 2.57
C PHE A 98 10.27 -5.40 2.99
N ASP A 99 10.18 -5.79 4.26
CA ASP A 99 8.95 -6.32 4.84
C ASP A 99 7.95 -5.18 5.13
N ILE A 100 7.00 -5.06 4.21
CA ILE A 100 5.93 -4.06 4.25
C ILE A 100 4.81 -4.44 5.22
N THR A 101 4.84 -5.59 5.87
CA THR A 101 3.77 -6.09 6.76
C THR A 101 3.44 -5.11 7.89
N GLY A 102 4.45 -4.44 8.47
CA GLY A 102 4.28 -3.39 9.48
C GLY A 102 4.26 -1.94 8.96
N MET A 103 4.45 -1.70 7.67
CA MET A 103 4.51 -0.32 7.14
C MET A 103 3.12 0.29 6.93
N MET A 104 3.01 1.61 6.82
CA MET A 104 1.77 2.27 6.37
C MET A 104 1.72 2.37 4.85
N ARG A 105 0.52 2.38 4.26
CA ARG A 105 0.36 2.40 2.79
C ARG A 105 1.06 3.58 2.10
N PRO A 106 1.01 4.82 2.63
CA PRO A 106 1.80 5.94 2.08
C PRO A 106 3.31 5.71 2.15
N HIS A 107 3.83 5.14 3.25
CA HIS A 107 5.25 4.82 3.43
C HIS A 107 5.74 3.75 2.43
N ILE A 108 4.93 2.73 2.15
CA ILE A 108 5.23 1.70 1.14
C ILE A 108 5.33 2.33 -0.24
N LEU A 109 4.36 3.19 -0.58
CA LEU A 109 4.36 3.93 -1.83
C LEU A 109 5.60 4.81 -1.94
N TYR A 110 5.82 5.73 -0.99
CA TYR A 110 6.98 6.64 -1.03
C TYR A 110 8.30 5.87 -1.16
N LEU A 111 8.48 4.77 -0.42
CA LEU A 111 9.66 3.90 -0.55
C LEU A 111 9.88 3.45 -2.00
N MET A 112 8.83 2.95 -2.68
CA MET A 112 8.93 2.52 -4.08
C MET A 112 9.29 3.67 -5.02
N ALA A 113 8.67 4.85 -4.86
CA ALA A 113 8.97 6.02 -5.68
C ALA A 113 10.40 6.55 -5.43
N HIS A 114 10.80 6.67 -4.16
CA HIS A 114 12.12 7.14 -3.77
C HIS A 114 13.23 6.23 -4.30
N LEU A 115 13.10 4.91 -4.15
CA LEU A 115 14.05 3.94 -4.71
C LEU A 115 14.18 4.10 -6.23
N ALA A 116 13.07 4.25 -6.95
CA ALA A 116 13.08 4.50 -8.39
C ALA A 116 13.81 5.81 -8.76
N ASP A 117 13.53 6.90 -8.04
CA ASP A 117 14.10 8.23 -8.29
C ASP A 117 15.61 8.30 -8.02
N ILE A 118 16.12 7.49 -7.10
CA ILE A 118 17.56 7.34 -6.87
C ILE A 118 18.21 6.27 -7.77
N GLY A 119 17.46 5.66 -8.70
CA GLY A 119 17.98 4.70 -9.69
C GLY A 119 17.95 3.22 -9.27
N VAL A 120 17.32 2.89 -8.14
CA VAL A 120 17.15 1.51 -7.65
C VAL A 120 15.83 0.95 -8.19
N THR A 121 15.90 0.41 -9.40
CA THR A 121 14.72 -0.13 -10.11
C THR A 121 14.48 -1.63 -9.88
N ALA A 122 15.32 -2.30 -9.08
CA ALA A 122 15.17 -3.72 -8.74
C ALA A 122 15.28 -3.92 -7.23
N PHE A 123 14.20 -4.38 -6.60
CA PHE A 123 14.14 -4.71 -5.16
C PHE A 123 12.96 -5.65 -4.88
N ASP A 124 12.99 -6.34 -3.74
CA ASP A 124 11.92 -7.23 -3.32
C ASP A 124 11.09 -6.59 -2.18
N LEU A 125 9.77 -6.78 -2.20
CA LEU A 125 8.89 -6.46 -1.07
C LEU A 125 8.35 -7.76 -0.46
N LEU A 126 8.37 -7.88 0.87
CA LEU A 126 7.77 -9.00 1.60
C LEU A 126 6.46 -8.57 2.25
N TYR A 127 5.41 -9.38 2.12
CA TYR A 127 4.16 -9.21 2.85
C TYR A 127 3.67 -10.53 3.44
N THR A 128 3.39 -10.55 4.74
CA THR A 128 2.80 -11.70 5.43
C THR A 128 1.32 -11.49 5.72
N GLU A 129 0.51 -12.34 5.11
CA GLU A 129 -0.91 -12.47 5.39
C GLU A 129 -1.10 -12.88 6.86
N PRO A 130 -2.09 -12.31 7.58
CA PRO A 130 -2.46 -12.83 8.89
C PRO A 130 -3.24 -14.13 8.73
N GLU A 131 -3.13 -15.03 9.70
CA GLU A 131 -3.97 -16.23 9.72
C GLU A 131 -5.43 -15.85 10.06
N GLN A 132 -5.62 -14.97 11.05
CA GLN A 132 -6.92 -14.42 11.41
C GLN A 132 -6.81 -12.94 11.81
N TYR A 133 -7.85 -12.15 11.52
CA TYR A 133 -7.98 -10.79 12.05
C TYR A 133 -8.64 -10.83 13.42
N ALA A 134 -8.04 -10.15 14.41
CA ALA A 134 -8.42 -10.27 15.83
C ALA A 134 -9.88 -9.86 16.11
N ARG A 135 -10.50 -9.07 15.23
CA ARG A 135 -11.92 -8.66 15.32
C ARG A 135 -12.70 -8.85 14.02
N LYS A 136 -12.21 -9.64 13.06
CA LYS A 136 -12.78 -9.75 11.70
C LYS A 136 -13.10 -8.35 11.12
N ALA A 137 -14.37 -8.05 10.83
CA ALA A 137 -14.83 -6.79 10.26
C ALA A 137 -14.80 -5.58 11.21
N ASP A 138 -14.72 -5.80 12.53
CA ASP A 138 -14.64 -4.73 13.54
C ASP A 138 -13.18 -4.40 13.91
N THR A 139 -12.25 -4.74 13.02
CA THR A 139 -10.84 -4.40 13.16
C THR A 139 -10.65 -2.93 12.74
N VAL A 140 -10.51 -2.05 13.74
CA VAL A 140 -10.15 -0.65 13.54
C VAL A 140 -8.64 -0.55 13.25
N PHE A 141 -8.27 -0.10 12.05
CA PHE A 141 -6.88 0.02 11.64
C PHE A 141 -6.29 1.41 11.94
N SER A 142 -7.01 2.45 11.54
CA SER A 142 -6.71 3.88 11.79
C SER A 142 -7.50 4.40 13.00
N ILE A 143 -6.89 5.27 13.79
CA ILE A 143 -7.49 5.86 15.01
C ILE A 143 -7.40 7.39 14.94
N GLY A 144 -8.55 8.07 14.88
CA GLY A 144 -8.67 9.53 14.97
C GLY A 144 -9.79 10.10 14.10
N GLU A 145 -10.34 11.25 14.49
CA GLU A 145 -11.41 11.96 13.75
C GLU A 145 -10.83 12.98 12.73
N ASP A 146 -9.59 13.44 12.91
CA ASP A 146 -8.89 14.39 12.04
C ASP A 146 -8.31 13.74 10.77
N VAL A 147 -9.16 13.09 9.97
CA VAL A 147 -8.73 12.48 8.70
C VAL A 147 -8.68 13.54 7.59
N ARG A 148 -7.52 13.66 6.92
CA ARG A 148 -7.34 14.55 5.76
C ARG A 148 -6.85 13.78 4.56
N VAL A 149 -7.48 14.02 3.40
CA VAL A 149 -7.01 13.46 2.12
C VAL A 149 -5.86 14.29 1.61
N VAL A 150 -4.69 13.65 1.51
CA VAL A 150 -3.44 14.25 1.01
C VAL A 150 -2.95 13.50 -0.22
N THR A 151 -2.10 14.12 -1.04
CA THR A 151 -1.38 13.41 -2.09
C THR A 151 -0.15 12.75 -1.49
N VAL A 152 0.14 11.51 -1.88
CA VAL A 152 1.32 10.77 -1.40
C VAL A 152 2.58 11.30 -2.08
N ASN A 153 3.61 11.62 -1.29
CA ASN A 153 4.90 12.06 -1.80
C ASN A 153 5.48 11.04 -2.82
N GLY A 154 6.07 11.52 -3.92
CA GLY A 154 6.52 10.69 -5.05
C GLY A 154 5.42 10.28 -6.04
N TYR A 155 4.15 10.57 -5.74
CA TYR A 155 2.98 10.26 -6.57
C TYR A 155 2.13 11.51 -6.86
N VAL A 156 2.80 12.65 -7.02
CA VAL A 156 2.23 13.93 -7.41
C VAL A 156 2.51 14.14 -8.90
N GLY A 157 1.50 14.02 -9.74
CA GLY A 157 1.61 14.30 -11.16
C GLY A 157 1.26 15.75 -11.50
N ALA A 158 1.10 16.02 -12.79
CA ALA A 158 0.56 17.29 -13.25
C ALA A 158 -0.89 17.49 -12.75
N HIS A 159 -1.40 18.72 -12.81
CA HIS A 159 -2.80 19.00 -12.53
C HIS A 159 -3.38 19.89 -13.63
N GLU A 160 -4.38 19.37 -14.34
CA GLU A 160 -5.18 20.13 -15.28
C GLU A 160 -6.19 21.00 -14.53
N THR A 161 -6.29 22.28 -14.89
CA THR A 161 -7.26 23.21 -14.27
C THR A 161 -8.71 22.93 -14.66
N GLU A 162 -8.92 22.08 -15.68
CA GLU A 162 -10.22 21.57 -16.07
C GLU A 162 -10.54 20.31 -15.26
N THR A 163 -11.65 20.31 -14.53
CA THR A 163 -12.02 19.23 -13.60
C THR A 163 -13.34 18.52 -13.94
N SER A 164 -13.97 18.79 -15.09
CA SER A 164 -15.22 18.10 -15.48
C SER A 164 -14.98 16.66 -15.95
N GLY A 165 -13.74 16.33 -16.33
CA GLY A 165 -13.27 14.98 -16.63
C GLY A 165 -12.55 14.29 -15.47
N ASP A 166 -12.66 14.79 -14.23
CA ASP A 166 -11.96 14.19 -13.08
C ASP A 166 -12.49 12.78 -12.78
N VAL A 167 -11.57 11.83 -12.58
CA VAL A 167 -11.86 10.44 -12.22
C VAL A 167 -11.12 10.07 -10.94
N VAL A 168 -11.80 9.45 -9.99
CA VAL A 168 -11.20 8.86 -8.79
C VAL A 168 -11.39 7.35 -8.81
N VAL A 169 -10.28 6.60 -8.74
CA VAL A 169 -10.29 5.14 -8.59
C VAL A 169 -10.08 4.79 -7.13
N VAL A 170 -11.09 4.20 -6.49
CA VAL A 170 -11.06 3.81 -5.09
C VAL A 170 -10.90 2.31 -4.98
N GLY A 171 -9.79 1.87 -4.38
CA GLY A 171 -9.57 0.47 -4.02
C GLY A 171 -10.43 0.10 -2.81
N ILE A 172 -11.44 -0.74 -3.01
CA ILE A 172 -12.46 -1.02 -1.99
C ILE A 172 -11.96 -2.05 -0.96
N GLY A 173 -11.90 -1.60 0.29
CA GLY A 173 -11.54 -2.38 1.47
C GLY A 173 -12.61 -2.32 2.56
N TYR A 174 -12.23 -2.69 3.79
CA TYR A 174 -13.16 -2.75 4.94
C TYR A 174 -13.36 -1.41 5.66
N ASP A 175 -12.43 -0.47 5.47
CA ASP A 175 -12.45 0.82 6.15
C ASP A 175 -13.28 1.86 5.37
N HIS A 176 -14.59 1.73 5.54
CA HIS A 176 -15.60 2.62 4.95
C HIS A 176 -15.44 4.10 5.33
N HIS A 177 -14.88 4.43 6.51
CA HIS A 177 -14.63 5.83 6.88
C HIS A 177 -13.60 6.48 5.96
N LEU A 178 -12.47 5.79 5.70
CA LEU A 178 -11.44 6.26 4.77
C LEU A 178 -11.99 6.45 3.35
N ILE A 179 -12.91 5.59 2.90
CA ILE A 179 -13.59 5.72 1.60
C ILE A 179 -14.42 7.01 1.57
N SER A 180 -15.25 7.27 2.59
CA SER A 180 -16.09 8.48 2.64
C SER A 180 -15.27 9.78 2.57
N HIS A 181 -14.13 9.86 3.26
CA HIS A 181 -13.26 11.04 3.18
C HIS A 181 -12.72 11.29 1.76
N VAL A 182 -12.36 10.23 1.02
CA VAL A 182 -11.89 10.34 -0.38
C VAL A 182 -13.02 10.73 -1.32
N LEU A 183 -14.22 10.16 -1.14
CA LEU A 183 -15.39 10.51 -1.94
C LEU A 183 -15.85 11.96 -1.69
N GLN A 184 -15.73 12.47 -0.47
CA GLN A 184 -15.99 13.88 -0.13
C GLN A 184 -14.92 14.82 -0.72
N ALA A 185 -13.64 14.48 -0.57
CA ALA A 185 -12.53 15.28 -1.12
C ALA A 185 -12.52 15.35 -2.66
N LYS A 186 -13.21 14.42 -3.33
CA LYS A 186 -13.41 14.35 -4.78
C LYS A 186 -14.88 14.18 -5.15
N GLU A 187 -15.75 15.01 -4.56
CA GLU A 187 -17.20 14.96 -4.78
C GLU A 187 -17.62 15.12 -6.26
N GLY A 188 -16.94 16.01 -6.99
CA GLY A 188 -17.21 16.23 -8.43
C GLY A 188 -16.58 15.21 -9.39
N ALA A 189 -15.78 14.26 -8.90
CA ALA A 189 -15.11 13.27 -9.74
C ALA A 189 -15.98 12.03 -9.96
N ARG A 190 -15.88 11.43 -11.16
CA ARG A 190 -16.46 10.13 -11.44
C ARG A 190 -15.73 9.04 -10.66
N VAL A 191 -16.48 8.12 -10.03
CA VAL A 191 -15.91 7.06 -9.21
C VAL A 191 -15.77 5.76 -10.02
N LEU A 192 -14.56 5.20 -10.05
CA LEU A 192 -14.32 3.80 -10.42
C LEU A 192 -13.99 3.03 -9.15
N GLN A 193 -14.66 1.90 -8.93
CA GLN A 193 -14.43 1.07 -7.76
C GLN A 193 -13.59 -0.14 -8.13
N LEU A 194 -12.47 -0.37 -7.44
CA LEU A 194 -11.62 -1.55 -7.64
C LEU A 194 -11.72 -2.47 -6.43
N HIS A 195 -12.56 -3.51 -6.54
CA HIS A 195 -12.82 -4.48 -5.48
C HIS A 195 -11.76 -5.59 -5.47
N SER A 196 -11.23 -5.92 -4.30
CA SER A 196 -10.14 -6.90 -4.12
C SER A 196 -10.62 -8.30 -3.74
N PHE A 197 -10.18 -9.33 -4.48
CA PHE A 197 -10.54 -10.74 -4.27
C PHE A 197 -9.31 -11.68 -4.24
N PRO A 198 -9.32 -12.79 -3.47
CA PRO A 198 -10.32 -13.11 -2.46
C PRO A 198 -10.23 -12.12 -1.30
N SER A 199 -11.37 -11.77 -0.73
CA SER A 199 -11.42 -11.08 0.55
C SER A 199 -10.74 -11.95 1.62
N LEU A 200 -10.13 -11.31 2.62
CA LEU A 200 -9.38 -12.00 3.68
C LEU A 200 -10.25 -12.95 4.52
N SER A 201 -11.58 -12.80 4.44
CA SER A 201 -12.54 -13.90 4.57
C SER A 201 -13.82 -13.59 3.77
N ALA A 202 -14.64 -14.60 3.46
CA ALA A 202 -15.90 -14.40 2.73
C ALA A 202 -16.89 -13.49 3.49
N ASP A 203 -16.99 -13.65 4.82
CA ASP A 203 -17.78 -12.80 5.71
C ASP A 203 -17.46 -11.31 5.49
N MET A 204 -16.17 -10.98 5.47
CA MET A 204 -15.71 -9.60 5.35
C MET A 204 -16.01 -8.99 3.96
N TYR A 205 -16.10 -9.79 2.89
CA TYR A 205 -16.53 -9.28 1.57
C TYR A 205 -17.98 -8.82 1.58
N HIS A 206 -18.89 -9.68 2.02
CA HIS A 206 -20.30 -9.31 2.13
C HIS A 206 -20.48 -8.07 2.99
N GLU A 207 -19.71 -7.94 4.07
CA GLU A 207 -19.75 -6.76 4.91
C GLU A 207 -19.10 -5.52 4.27
N SER A 208 -18.03 -5.65 3.47
CA SER A 208 -17.50 -4.52 2.70
C SER A 208 -18.52 -3.96 1.72
N ILE A 209 -19.30 -4.82 1.04
CA ILE A 209 -20.40 -4.38 0.19
C ILE A 209 -21.49 -3.71 1.03
N LEU A 210 -21.96 -4.35 2.12
CA LEU A 210 -23.04 -3.81 2.95
C LEU A 210 -22.69 -2.50 3.66
N ARG A 211 -21.41 -2.29 4.02
CA ARG A 211 -20.92 -1.02 4.58
C ARG A 211 -20.78 0.05 3.48
N PHE A 212 -20.38 -0.34 2.28
CA PHE A 212 -20.26 0.59 1.14
C PHE A 212 -21.62 0.99 0.54
N ASP A 213 -22.58 0.05 0.45
CA ASP A 213 -23.98 0.31 0.06
C ASP A 213 -24.64 1.32 0.99
N LYS A 214 -24.35 1.28 2.30
CA LYS A 214 -24.75 2.33 3.25
C LYS A 214 -24.16 3.70 2.88
N VAL A 215 -22.86 3.78 2.61
CA VAL A 215 -22.19 5.03 2.18
C VAL A 215 -22.78 5.56 0.86
N GLN A 216 -23.07 4.69 -0.10
CA GLN A 216 -23.78 5.07 -1.33
C GLN A 216 -25.25 5.44 -1.09
N SER A 217 -25.93 4.85 -0.11
CA SER A 217 -27.33 5.21 0.20
C SER A 217 -27.46 6.62 0.78
N GLU A 218 -26.41 7.13 1.43
CA GLU A 218 -26.30 8.50 1.92
C GLU A 218 -25.93 9.50 0.80
N GLN A 219 -25.27 9.05 -0.27
CA GLN A 219 -24.96 9.83 -1.48
C GLN A 219 -25.10 8.98 -2.76
N PRO A 220 -26.31 8.82 -3.34
CA PRO A 220 -26.51 7.98 -4.51
C PRO A 220 -25.85 8.58 -5.77
N ARG A 221 -24.62 8.15 -6.06
CA ARG A 221 -23.86 8.55 -7.26
C ARG A 221 -24.32 7.76 -8.47
N SER A 222 -24.77 8.48 -9.51
CA SER A 222 -25.17 7.87 -10.78
C SER A 222 -23.95 7.58 -11.65
N GLY A 223 -23.66 6.30 -11.89
CA GLY A 223 -22.65 5.87 -12.86
C GLY A 223 -21.31 5.38 -12.28
N ASP A 224 -21.29 4.93 -11.03
CA ASP A 224 -20.15 4.19 -10.45
C ASP A 224 -19.90 2.89 -11.24
N GLU A 225 -18.68 2.72 -11.75
CA GLU A 225 -18.27 1.52 -12.48
C GLU A 225 -17.48 0.57 -11.54
N ILE A 226 -17.90 -0.70 -11.47
CA ILE A 226 -17.28 -1.71 -10.60
C ILE A 226 -16.33 -2.59 -11.40
N TYR A 227 -15.07 -2.64 -10.95
CA TYR A 227 -14.00 -3.46 -11.48
C TYR A 227 -13.42 -4.36 -10.39
N TYR A 228 -12.79 -5.47 -10.79
CA TYR A 228 -12.30 -6.51 -9.90
C TYR A 228 -10.78 -6.73 -10.05
N CYS A 229 -10.10 -6.96 -8.94
CA CYS A 229 -8.65 -7.16 -8.86
C CYS A 229 -8.28 -8.20 -7.80
N SER A 230 -6.99 -8.56 -7.73
CA SER A 230 -6.49 -9.43 -6.66
C SER A 230 -6.37 -8.68 -5.33
N ALA A 231 -6.62 -9.37 -4.21
CA ALA A 231 -6.37 -8.84 -2.87
C ALA A 231 -4.92 -9.01 -2.41
N ASN A 232 -4.19 -9.98 -2.96
CA ASN A 232 -2.85 -10.38 -2.49
C ASN A 232 -1.82 -10.51 -3.62
N ASP A 233 -2.12 -9.95 -4.80
CA ASP A 233 -1.23 -9.91 -5.94
C ASP A 233 -1.16 -8.48 -6.50
N PRO A 234 -0.03 -7.77 -6.34
CA PRO A 234 0.09 -6.38 -6.77
C PRO A 234 0.13 -6.25 -8.30
N PHE A 235 0.63 -7.26 -9.01
CA PHE A 235 0.82 -7.24 -10.46
C PHE A 235 -0.51 -7.42 -11.19
N VAL A 236 -1.33 -8.37 -10.72
CA VAL A 236 -2.73 -8.50 -11.15
C VAL A 236 -3.53 -7.24 -10.78
N THR A 237 -3.26 -6.61 -9.63
CA THR A 237 -3.91 -5.34 -9.27
C THR A 237 -3.55 -4.22 -10.25
N ALA A 238 -2.28 -4.06 -10.59
CA ALA A 238 -1.82 -3.06 -11.57
C ALA A 238 -2.47 -3.27 -12.94
N ALA A 239 -2.56 -4.52 -13.41
CA ALA A 239 -3.21 -4.86 -14.67
C ALA A 239 -4.74 -4.60 -14.66
N SER A 240 -5.44 -4.96 -13.57
CA SER A 240 -6.87 -4.65 -13.40
C SER A 240 -7.13 -3.14 -13.34
N LEU A 241 -6.27 -2.38 -12.64
CA LEU A 241 -6.35 -0.92 -12.56
C LEU A 241 -6.15 -0.28 -13.95
N ALA A 242 -5.12 -0.69 -14.68
CA ALA A 242 -4.88 -0.24 -16.05
C ALA A 242 -6.08 -0.52 -16.98
N ALA A 243 -6.69 -1.71 -16.85
CA ALA A 243 -7.88 -2.07 -17.62
C ALA A 243 -9.10 -1.19 -17.27
N ALA A 244 -9.32 -0.88 -15.98
CA ALA A 244 -10.39 0.00 -15.52
C ALA A 244 -10.23 1.43 -16.05
N VAL A 245 -9.04 2.02 -15.88
CA VAL A 245 -8.72 3.37 -16.36
C VAL A 245 -8.80 3.46 -17.89
N HIS A 246 -8.33 2.42 -18.61
CA HIS A 246 -8.45 2.37 -20.06
C HIS A 246 -9.91 2.25 -20.54
N SER A 247 -10.72 1.43 -19.86
CA SER A 247 -12.16 1.30 -20.16
C SER A 247 -12.87 2.64 -20.00
N ALA A 248 -12.68 3.29 -18.85
CA ALA A 248 -13.15 4.63 -18.55
C ALA A 248 -12.75 5.67 -19.62
N GLY A 249 -11.46 5.72 -19.97
CA GLY A 249 -10.92 6.62 -20.99
C GLY A 249 -11.46 6.41 -22.43
N ARG A 250 -12.16 5.29 -22.71
CA ARG A 250 -12.86 5.08 -23.98
C ARG A 250 -14.26 5.68 -24.01
N HIS A 251 -14.84 5.97 -22.85
CA HIS A 251 -16.19 6.51 -22.72
C HIS A 251 -16.20 8.03 -22.45
N TYR A 252 -15.14 8.56 -21.83
CA TYR A 252 -15.00 9.97 -21.50
C TYR A 252 -13.53 10.39 -21.47
N ARG A 253 -13.27 11.67 -21.75
CA ARG A 253 -11.93 12.25 -21.56
C ARG A 253 -11.67 12.39 -20.07
N ILE A 254 -10.63 11.73 -19.58
CA ILE A 254 -10.10 11.93 -18.23
C ILE A 254 -9.24 13.21 -18.24
N THR A 255 -9.48 14.14 -17.32
CA THR A 255 -8.67 15.36 -17.17
C THR A 255 -7.69 15.24 -16.01
N ASN A 256 -8.15 14.82 -14.83
CA ASN A 256 -7.27 14.38 -13.74
C ASN A 256 -7.66 12.98 -13.26
N LEU A 257 -6.65 12.14 -12.98
CA LEU A 257 -6.82 10.78 -12.46
C LEU A 257 -6.30 10.67 -11.03
N TYR A 258 -7.21 10.50 -10.06
CA TYR A 258 -6.84 10.25 -8.66
C TYR A 258 -6.93 8.76 -8.35
N LEU A 259 -5.89 8.22 -7.74
CA LEU A 259 -5.81 6.82 -7.34
C LEU A 259 -5.79 6.73 -5.82
N SER A 260 -6.66 5.90 -5.22
CA SER A 260 -6.77 5.78 -3.77
C SER A 260 -6.81 4.31 -3.32
N PRO A 261 -5.67 3.71 -2.93
CA PRO A 261 -5.59 2.30 -2.54
C PRO A 261 -6.01 2.08 -1.08
N LEU A 262 -7.31 1.89 -0.86
CA LEU A 262 -7.89 1.76 0.50
C LEU A 262 -8.14 0.31 0.95
N ALA A 263 -7.82 -0.71 0.13
CA ALA A 263 -7.90 -2.11 0.53
C ALA A 263 -6.61 -2.64 1.18
N THR A 264 -5.90 -3.57 0.55
CA THR A 264 -4.77 -4.27 1.15
C THR A 264 -3.42 -3.58 0.86
N LYS A 265 -2.35 -4.01 1.54
CA LYS A 265 -0.98 -3.58 1.23
C LYS A 265 -0.54 -4.00 -0.18
N PRO A 266 -0.77 -5.25 -0.63
CA PRO A 266 -0.56 -5.62 -2.03
C PRO A 266 -1.36 -4.77 -3.02
N GLN A 267 -2.59 -4.35 -2.69
CA GLN A 267 -3.34 -3.44 -3.55
C GLN A 267 -2.63 -2.08 -3.68
N ALA A 268 -2.11 -1.52 -2.56
CA ALA A 268 -1.34 -0.28 -2.60
C ALA A 268 -0.07 -0.39 -3.44
N VAL A 269 0.68 -1.51 -3.33
CA VAL A 269 1.83 -1.80 -4.21
C VAL A 269 1.39 -1.84 -5.68
N GLY A 270 0.25 -2.48 -6.00
CA GLY A 270 -0.27 -2.53 -7.37
C GLY A 270 -0.66 -1.16 -7.95
N PHE A 271 -1.24 -0.28 -7.13
CA PHE A 271 -1.50 1.12 -7.51
C PHE A 271 -0.18 1.87 -7.74
N GLY A 272 0.81 1.68 -6.86
CA GLY A 272 2.14 2.25 -6.98
C GLY A 272 2.87 1.80 -8.25
N LEU A 273 2.83 0.50 -8.58
CA LEU A 273 3.40 -0.08 -9.81
C LEU A 273 2.77 0.51 -11.07
N HIS A 274 1.44 0.56 -11.14
CA HIS A 274 0.74 1.12 -12.30
C HIS A 274 1.12 2.59 -12.52
N TYR A 275 1.17 3.36 -11.44
CA TYR A 275 1.55 4.77 -11.51
C TYR A 275 3.00 4.94 -12.00
N LEU A 276 3.96 4.26 -11.35
CA LEU A 276 5.39 4.42 -11.65
C LEU A 276 5.73 4.02 -13.09
N ARG A 277 5.07 2.99 -13.63
CA ARG A 277 5.31 2.47 -14.99
C ARG A 277 4.59 3.24 -16.10
N HIS A 278 3.44 3.87 -15.80
CA HIS A 278 2.54 4.37 -16.87
C HIS A 278 1.95 5.77 -16.65
N LEU A 279 2.01 6.33 -15.44
CA LEU A 279 1.35 7.60 -15.09
C LEU A 279 2.31 8.68 -14.57
N ARG A 280 3.62 8.42 -14.51
CA ARG A 280 4.62 9.50 -14.37
C ARG A 280 4.39 10.55 -15.46
N ASP A 281 4.56 11.82 -15.08
CA ASP A 281 4.34 13.01 -15.92
C ASP A 281 2.93 13.20 -16.51
N CYS A 282 1.97 12.34 -16.15
CA CYS A 282 0.56 12.49 -16.52
C CYS A 282 -0.19 13.37 -15.49
N PRO A 283 -1.40 13.86 -15.79
CA PRO A 283 -2.28 14.50 -14.81
C PRO A 283 -2.94 13.46 -13.90
N ALA A 284 -2.11 12.74 -13.15
CA ALA A 284 -2.51 11.65 -12.29
C ALA A 284 -1.85 11.79 -10.92
N SER A 285 -2.49 11.34 -9.84
CA SER A 285 -1.89 11.39 -8.49
C SER A 285 -2.43 10.29 -7.58
N ILE A 286 -1.59 9.74 -6.70
CA ILE A 286 -2.09 8.87 -5.62
C ILE A 286 -2.47 9.75 -4.43
N ILE A 287 -3.75 9.69 -4.04
CA ILE A 287 -4.30 10.36 -2.85
C ILE A 287 -4.61 9.34 -1.76
N TYR A 288 -4.43 9.74 -0.50
CA TYR A 288 -4.68 8.88 0.64
C TYR A 288 -5.24 9.67 1.83
N PRO A 289 -6.26 9.14 2.54
CA PRO A 289 -6.77 9.71 3.78
C PRO A 289 -5.78 9.42 4.92
N SER A 290 -4.98 10.41 5.29
CA SER A 290 -4.01 10.31 6.38
C SER A 290 -4.70 10.32 7.74
N SER A 291 -4.20 9.50 8.66
CA SER A 291 -4.67 9.36 10.04
C SER A 291 -3.46 9.36 10.99
N PRO A 292 -3.51 10.09 12.12
CA PRO A 292 -2.35 10.34 12.98
C PRO A 292 -1.95 9.19 13.92
N SER A 293 -2.66 8.05 13.88
CA SER A 293 -2.32 6.87 14.68
C SER A 293 -2.90 5.57 14.12
N TYR A 294 -2.17 4.49 14.34
CA TYR A 294 -2.55 3.13 13.94
C TYR A 294 -2.41 2.15 15.11
N SER A 295 -3.21 1.09 15.14
CA SER A 295 -3.11 0.08 16.20
C SER A 295 -1.83 -0.77 16.08
N ARG A 296 -1.11 -0.94 17.19
CA ARG A 296 0.12 -1.77 17.31
C ARG A 296 -0.13 -3.24 16.98
N GLU A 297 -1.33 -3.75 17.27
CA GLU A 297 -1.75 -5.12 16.96
C GLU A 297 -3.18 -5.14 16.40
N THR A 298 -3.42 -5.94 15.36
CA THR A 298 -4.72 -6.07 14.67
C THR A 298 -5.04 -7.50 14.22
N THR A 299 -4.11 -8.44 14.38
CA THR A 299 -4.10 -9.75 13.71
C THR A 299 -3.42 -10.80 14.57
N THR A 300 -3.92 -12.02 14.54
CA THR A 300 -3.40 -13.18 15.27
C THR A 300 -2.98 -14.29 14.31
N GLY A 301 -1.92 -15.02 14.64
CA GLY A 301 -1.37 -16.10 13.82
C GLY A 301 -0.63 -15.63 12.57
N VAL A 302 0.06 -16.56 11.91
CA VAL A 302 0.97 -16.28 10.78
C VAL A 302 0.49 -17.05 9.55
N GLY A 303 -0.05 -16.31 8.57
CA GLY A 303 -0.40 -16.85 7.26
C GLY A 303 0.80 -16.96 6.32
N ARG A 304 0.53 -16.99 5.03
CA ARG A 304 1.59 -17.08 4.00
C ARG A 304 2.38 -15.78 3.91
N SER A 305 3.68 -15.92 3.70
CA SER A 305 4.60 -14.81 3.44
C SER A 305 4.93 -14.78 1.96
N TRP A 306 4.60 -13.69 1.28
CA TRP A 306 4.81 -13.50 -0.15
C TRP A 306 5.95 -12.53 -0.40
N ILE A 307 6.77 -12.82 -1.39
CA ILE A 307 7.76 -11.94 -1.97
C ILE A 307 7.20 -11.40 -3.28
N TYR A 308 7.27 -10.08 -3.45
CA TYR A 308 6.90 -9.37 -4.67
C TYR A 308 8.20 -8.80 -5.29
N PRO A 309 8.75 -9.43 -6.35
CA PRO A 309 9.88 -8.86 -7.07
C PRO A 309 9.42 -7.61 -7.82
N ILE A 310 10.03 -6.47 -7.50
CA ILE A 310 9.71 -5.19 -8.09
C ILE A 310 10.78 -4.81 -9.11
N HIS A 311 10.33 -4.65 -10.36
CA HIS A 311 11.12 -4.14 -11.48
C HIS A 311 10.44 -2.87 -12.03
N LEU A 312 11.17 -1.75 -12.13
CA LEU A 312 10.62 -0.44 -12.53
C LEU A 312 11.28 0.11 -13.81
#